data_AF-A0A3P7FYY4-F1
#
_entry.id   AF-A0A3P7FYY4-F1
#
_cell.length_a   1.000
_cell.length_b   1.000
_cell.length_c   1.000
_cell.angle_alpha   90.00
_cell.angle_beta   90.00
_cell.angle_gamma   90.00
#
_symmetry.space_group_name_H-M   'P 1'
#
loop_
_entity.id
_entity.type
_entity.pdbx_description
1 polymer ?
#
loop_
_entity_poly.entity_id
_entity_poly.type
_entity_poly.pdbx_seq_one_letter_code
_entity_poly.pdbx_strand_id
1 'polypeptide(L)'
;MYVVREAQATVPCEKINLEAEFKPNLLNSAVYLMALALQVATFAVNYRGHPFMESLLENKPMLYSLLFSGSAVFALASGISPELTEKFELVELPVEYRKALLSCITVDLMACFIIDRMLCFLLGDMRFA
;
A
#
# COMPACT_ATOMS: atom_id res chain seq x y z
N MET A 1 -14.92 -15.93 -24.82
CA MET A 1 -14.00 -16.92 -25.44
C MET A 1 -13.57 -16.52 -26.85
N TYR A 2 -14.47 -16.14 -27.77
CA TYR A 2 -14.10 -15.74 -29.15
C TYR A 2 -13.00 -14.66 -29.19
N VAL A 3 -13.20 -13.56 -28.46
CA VAL A 3 -12.23 -12.44 -28.39
C VAL A 3 -10.86 -12.88 -27.84
N VAL A 4 -10.83 -13.79 -26.86
CA VAL A 4 -9.56 -14.29 -26.28
C VAL A 4 -8.80 -15.13 -27.31
N ARG A 5 -9.51 -15.93 -28.11
CA ARG A 5 -8.90 -16.73 -29.18
C ARG A 5 -8.36 -15.85 -30.31
N GLU A 6 -9.12 -14.84 -30.74
CA GLU A 6 -8.66 -13.86 -31.74
C GLU A 6 -7.43 -13.10 -31.23
N ALA A 7 -7.42 -12.69 -29.96
CA ALA A 7 -6.27 -12.04 -29.34
C ALA A 7 -5.03 -12.95 -29.31
N GLN A 8 -5.20 -14.23 -28.90
CA GLN A 8 -4.11 -15.21 -28.89
C GLN A 8 -3.63 -15.60 -30.30
N ALA A 9 -4.48 -15.48 -31.32
CA ALA A 9 -4.08 -15.69 -32.71
C ALA A 9 -3.35 -14.48 -33.30
N THR A 10 -3.67 -13.26 -32.84
CA THR A 10 -3.06 -12.02 -33.31
C THR A 10 -1.73 -11.74 -32.63
N VAL A 11 -1.61 -12.03 -31.34
CA VAL A 11 -0.40 -11.84 -30.56
C VAL A 11 0.41 -13.15 -30.61
N PRO A 12 1.65 -13.16 -31.12
CA PRO A 12 2.48 -14.36 -31.05
C PRO A 12 2.59 -14.77 -29.59
N CYS A 13 2.28 -16.03 -29.28
CA CYS A 13 2.48 -16.60 -27.94
C CYS A 13 3.93 -16.42 -27.55
N GLU A 14 4.22 -15.34 -26.83
CA GLU A 14 5.49 -15.16 -26.16
C GLU A 14 5.68 -16.39 -25.29
N LYS A 15 6.77 -17.12 -25.50
CA LYS A 15 7.08 -18.28 -24.67
C LYS A 15 7.40 -17.75 -23.28
N ILE A 16 6.35 -17.60 -22.47
CA ILE A 16 6.45 -17.27 -21.06
C ILE A 16 7.17 -18.43 -20.42
N ASN A 17 8.46 -18.24 -20.16
CA ASN A 17 9.25 -19.22 -19.48
C ASN A 17 8.78 -19.23 -18.02
N LEU A 18 7.97 -20.22 -17.66
CA LEU A 18 7.41 -20.37 -16.31
C LEU A 18 8.51 -20.66 -15.26
N GLU A 19 9.71 -21.05 -15.71
CA GLU A 19 10.90 -21.22 -14.85
C GLU A 19 11.84 -20.01 -14.87
N ALA A 20 11.45 -18.90 -15.49
CA ALA A 20 12.25 -17.68 -15.42
C ALA A 20 12.27 -17.15 -13.98
N GLU A 21 13.48 -16.91 -13.47
CA GLU A 21 13.69 -16.28 -12.17
C GLU A 21 13.08 -14.87 -12.15
N PHE A 22 12.37 -14.54 -11.08
CA PHE A 22 11.69 -13.25 -10.93
C PHE A 22 12.73 -12.13 -10.99
N LYS A 23 12.58 -11.22 -11.95
CA LYS A 23 13.41 -10.02 -12.02
C LYS A 23 12.62 -8.85 -11.45
N PRO A 24 13.04 -8.31 -10.30
CA PRO A 24 12.39 -7.14 -9.75
C PRO A 24 12.49 -6.00 -10.76
N ASN A 25 11.38 -5.29 -10.94
CA ASN A 25 11.29 -4.14 -11.83
C ASN A 25 10.62 -2.99 -11.09
N LEU A 26 10.72 -1.80 -11.68
CA LEU A 26 10.21 -0.56 -11.07
C LEU A 26 8.71 -0.62 -10.77
N LEU A 27 7.93 -1.26 -11.65
CA LEU A 27 6.49 -1.42 -11.47
C LEU A 27 6.17 -2.32 -10.27
N ASN A 28 6.85 -3.47 -10.16
CA ASN A 28 6.65 -4.43 -9.08
C ASN A 28 7.00 -3.81 -7.74
N SER A 29 8.12 -3.09 -7.66
CA SER A 29 8.52 -2.37 -6.44
C SER A 29 7.51 -1.28 -6.08
N ALA A 30 7.02 -0.52 -7.04
CA ALA A 30 6.01 0.52 -6.80
C ALA A 30 4.67 -0.07 -6.33
N VAL A 31 4.16 -1.09 -7.00
CA VAL A 31 2.91 -1.78 -6.64
C VAL A 31 3.03 -2.40 -5.26
N TYR A 32 4.17 -3.03 -4.95
CA TYR A 32 4.44 -3.58 -3.63
C TYR A 32 4.39 -2.51 -2.54
N LEU A 33 5.08 -1.39 -2.73
CA LEU A 33 5.08 -0.27 -1.78
C LEU A 33 3.68 0.34 -1.59
N MET A 34 2.92 0.51 -2.69
CA MET A 34 1.54 0.99 -2.62
C MET A 34 0.63 -0.01 -1.91
N ALA A 35 0.79 -1.32 -2.14
CA ALA A 35 0.02 -2.35 -1.47
C ALA A 35 0.31 -2.40 0.03
N LEU A 36 1.58 -2.25 0.43
CA LEU A 36 1.95 -2.11 1.83
C LEU A 36 1.34 -0.86 2.46
N ALA A 37 1.41 0.28 1.77
CA ALA A 37 0.79 1.52 2.23
C ALA A 37 -0.72 1.36 2.41
N LEU A 38 -1.41 0.76 1.44
CA LEU A 38 -2.83 0.45 1.51
C LEU A 38 -3.15 -0.47 2.70
N GLN A 39 -2.33 -1.48 2.96
CA GLN A 39 -2.53 -2.39 4.09
C GLN A 39 -2.45 -1.64 5.43
N VAL A 40 -1.47 -0.75 5.58
CA VAL A 40 -1.33 0.15 6.74
C VAL A 40 -2.54 1.09 6.84
N ALA A 41 -2.93 1.72 5.75
CA ALA A 41 -4.06 2.65 5.67
C ALA A 41 -5.35 1.97 6.12
N THR A 42 -5.65 0.82 5.51
CA THR A 42 -6.85 0.02 5.77
C THR A 42 -6.94 -0.35 7.23
N PHE A 43 -5.83 -0.79 7.82
CA PHE A 43 -5.80 -1.15 9.22
C PHE A 43 -5.97 0.06 10.15
N ALA A 44 -5.36 1.20 9.80
CA ALA A 44 -5.48 2.45 10.55
C ALA A 44 -6.92 2.99 10.57
N VAL A 45 -7.56 3.09 9.39
CA VAL A 45 -8.88 3.72 9.26
C VAL A 45 -10.03 2.80 9.69
N ASN A 46 -9.90 1.48 9.49
CA ASN A 46 -10.94 0.55 9.91
C ASN A 46 -10.94 0.28 11.43
N TYR A 47 -9.91 0.71 12.16
CA TYR A 47 -9.88 0.58 13.60
C TYR A 47 -10.78 1.63 14.27
N ARG A 48 -12.06 1.29 14.39
CA ARG A 48 -13.15 2.18 14.85
C ARG A 48 -13.12 2.51 16.36
N GLY A 49 -12.53 1.64 17.18
CA GLY A 49 -12.64 1.73 18.63
C GLY A 49 -14.02 1.34 19.16
N HIS A 50 -14.49 2.09 20.17
CA HIS A 50 -15.65 1.74 21.01
C HIS A 50 -16.96 1.61 20.19
N PRO A 51 -17.96 0.82 20.65
CA PRO A 51 -18.08 0.15 21.95
C PRO A 51 -17.52 -1.28 22.03
N PHE A 52 -17.10 -1.88 20.91
CA PHE A 52 -16.65 -3.29 20.86
C PHE A 52 -15.12 -3.44 20.75
N MET A 53 -14.39 -2.33 20.63
CA MET A 53 -12.94 -2.30 20.46
C MET A 53 -12.38 -1.11 21.23
N GLU A 54 -11.19 -1.24 21.79
CA GLU A 54 -10.49 -0.09 22.38
C GLU A 54 -10.12 0.92 21.28
N SER A 55 -9.98 2.20 21.63
CA SER A 55 -9.44 3.17 20.67
C SER A 55 -8.01 2.79 20.26
N LEU A 56 -7.57 3.17 19.05
CA LEU A 56 -6.21 2.87 18.58
C LEU A 56 -5.14 3.38 19.56
N LEU A 57 -5.40 4.50 20.26
CA LEU A 57 -4.50 5.07 21.26
C LEU A 57 -4.51 4.32 22.60
N GLU A 58 -5.59 3.61 22.90
CA GLU A 58 -5.71 2.77 24.10
C GLU A 58 -4.97 1.44 23.90
N ASN A 59 -5.08 0.87 22.69
CA ASN A 59 -4.37 -0.35 22.30
C ASN A 59 -2.92 -0.07 21.88
N LYS A 60 -2.03 0.12 22.87
CA LYS A 60 -0.61 0.44 22.64
C LYS A 60 0.13 -0.55 21.73
N PRO A 61 -0.01 -1.88 21.86
CA PRO A 61 0.61 -2.82 20.93
C PRO A 61 0.22 -2.58 19.47
N MET A 62 -1.07 -2.31 19.22
CA MET A 62 -1.59 -1.99 17.89
C MET A 62 -1.06 -0.66 17.37
N LEU A 63 -0.99 0.35 18.22
CA LEU A 63 -0.43 1.64 17.87
C LEU A 63 1.03 1.51 17.45
N TYR A 64 1.84 0.78 18.22
CA TYR A 64 3.26 0.58 17.91
C TYR A 64 3.47 -0.26 16.64
N SER A 65 2.66 -1.29 16.41
CA SER A 65 2.75 -2.08 15.18
C SER A 65 2.37 -1.25 13.95
N LEU A 66 1.35 -0.39 14.06
CA LEU A 66 0.95 0.52 13.00
C LEU A 66 2.01 1.59 12.72
N LEU A 67 2.58 2.19 13.78
CA LEU A 67 3.66 3.17 13.63
C LEU A 67 4.90 2.54 13.01
N PHE A 68 5.28 1.34 13.44
CA PHE A 68 6.41 0.60 12.89
C PHE A 68 6.18 0.27 11.41
N SER A 69 5.04 -0.34 11.07
CA SER A 69 4.72 -0.69 9.67
C SER A 69 4.58 0.54 8.78
N GLY A 70 3.93 1.61 9.25
CA GLY A 70 3.87 2.90 8.56
C GLY A 70 5.27 3.48 8.32
N SER A 71 6.12 3.52 9.34
CA SER A 71 7.50 3.99 9.20
C SER A 71 8.32 3.13 8.23
N ALA A 72 8.09 1.81 8.20
CA ALA A 72 8.74 0.88 7.28
C ALA A 72 8.36 1.17 5.83
N VAL A 73 7.08 1.46 5.54
CA VAL A 73 6.64 1.87 4.20
C VAL A 73 7.41 3.09 3.73
N PHE A 74 7.53 4.13 4.56
CA PHE A 74 8.28 5.34 4.20
C PHE A 74 9.78 5.10 4.09
N ALA A 75 10.36 4.26 4.97
CA ALA A 75 11.78 3.91 4.92
C ALA A 75 12.14 3.14 3.64
N LEU A 76 11.30 2.19 3.24
CA LEU A 76 11.46 1.42 2.00
C LEU A 76 11.23 2.30 0.77
N ALA A 77 10.16 3.09 0.76
CA ALA A 77 9.84 3.98 -0.37
C ALA A 77 10.88 5.10 -0.56
N SER A 78 11.54 5.55 0.51
CA SER A 78 12.65 6.52 0.43
C SER A 78 13.98 5.88 0.06
N GLY A 79 14.12 4.56 0.19
CA GLY A 79 15.36 3.84 -0.11
C GLY A 79 16.53 4.27 0.80
N ILE A 80 16.25 4.64 2.07
CA ILE A 80 17.28 5.07 3.02
C ILE A 80 18.22 3.92 3.40
N SER A 81 17.73 2.68 3.38
CA SER A 81 18.51 1.49 3.69
C SER A 81 18.59 0.57 2.46
N PRO A 82 19.72 0.57 1.74
CA PRO A 82 19.95 -0.34 0.61
C PRO A 82 19.80 -1.81 1.00
N GLU A 83 20.23 -2.19 2.22
CA GLU A 83 20.10 -3.56 2.72
C GLU A 83 18.63 -3.99 2.87
N LEU A 84 17.76 -3.09 3.33
CA LEU A 84 16.32 -3.38 3.39
C LEU A 84 15.74 -3.46 1.98
N THR A 85 16.08 -2.51 1.11
CA THR A 85 15.64 -2.48 -0.29
C THR A 85 16.02 -3.78 -1.00
N GLU A 86 17.23 -4.30 -0.82
CA GLU A 86 17.67 -5.59 -1.37
C GLU A 86 16.88 -6.78 -0.79
N LYS A 87 16.67 -6.83 0.53
CA LYS A 87 15.88 -7.90 1.18
C LYS A 87 14.43 -7.96 0.71
N PHE A 88 13.86 -6.82 0.35
CA PHE A 88 12.50 -6.73 -0.18
C PHE A 88 12.44 -6.80 -1.71
N GLU A 89 13.57 -7.10 -2.37
CA GLU A 89 13.69 -7.16 -3.84
C GLU A 89 13.17 -5.88 -4.52
N LEU A 90 13.43 -4.74 -3.88
CA LEU A 90 13.05 -3.43 -4.39
C LEU A 90 14.16 -2.94 -5.32
N VAL A 91 13.80 -2.49 -6.51
CA VAL A 91 14.76 -1.81 -7.39
C VAL A 91 15.02 -0.40 -6.89
N GLU A 92 16.21 0.13 -7.19
CA GLU A 92 16.50 1.53 -6.91
C GLU A 92 15.58 2.42 -7.75
N LEU A 93 14.77 3.23 -7.06
CA LEU A 93 13.80 4.11 -7.69
C LEU A 93 14.52 5.39 -8.16
N PRO A 94 14.41 5.77 -9.44
CA PRO A 94 14.91 7.06 -9.93
C PRO A 94 14.39 8.21 -9.07
N VAL A 95 15.21 9.22 -8.81
CA VAL A 95 14.92 10.27 -7.81
C VAL A 95 13.57 10.94 -8.03
N GLU A 96 13.22 11.27 -9.27
CA GLU A 96 11.93 11.89 -9.61
C GLU A 96 10.76 10.94 -9.34
N TYR A 97 10.88 9.69 -9.76
CA TYR A 97 9.86 8.66 -9.54
C TYR A 97 9.68 8.35 -8.05
N ARG A 98 10.78 8.28 -7.29
CA ARG A 98 10.77 8.08 -5.84
C ARG A 98 10.01 9.19 -5.12
N LYS A 99 10.25 10.44 -5.49
CA LYS A 99 9.53 11.60 -4.93
C LYS A 99 8.04 11.54 -5.28
N ALA A 100 7.70 11.19 -6.53
CA ALA A 100 6.32 11.02 -6.96
C ALA A 100 5.61 9.92 -6.17
N LEU A 101 6.26 8.76 -5.98
CA LEU A 101 5.72 7.63 -5.23
C LEU A 101 5.51 7.97 -3.75
N LEU A 102 6.52 8.57 -3.10
CA LEU A 102 6.39 9.04 -1.72
C LEU A 102 5.27 10.06 -1.55
N SER A 103 5.16 11.01 -2.48
CA SER A 103 4.07 11.99 -2.49
C SER A 103 2.71 11.30 -2.65
N CYS A 104 2.61 10.32 -3.55
CA CYS A 104 1.38 9.57 -3.79
C CYS A 104 0.95 8.80 -2.52
N ILE A 105 1.87 8.04 -1.91
CA ILE A 105 1.63 7.33 -0.65
C ILE A 105 1.19 8.29 0.46
N THR A 106 1.86 9.43 0.60
CA THR A 106 1.53 10.42 1.63
C THR A 106 0.13 10.99 1.42
N VAL A 107 -0.19 11.39 0.19
CA VAL A 107 -1.51 11.95 -0.16
C VAL A 107 -2.60 10.91 0.02
N ASP A 108 -2.38 9.66 -0.39
CA ASP A 108 -3.33 8.56 -0.24
C ASP A 108 -3.65 8.31 1.24
N LEU A 109 -2.62 8.17 2.09
CA LEU A 109 -2.81 7.99 3.54
C LEU A 109 -3.57 9.15 4.18
N MET A 110 -3.22 10.39 3.81
CA MET A 110 -3.90 11.58 4.32
C MET A 110 -5.35 11.67 3.83
N ALA A 111 -5.60 11.36 2.56
CA ALA A 111 -6.93 11.36 1.98
C ALA A 111 -7.82 10.30 2.63
N CYS A 112 -7.32 9.06 2.79
CA CYS A 112 -8.02 8.00 3.51
C CYS A 112 -8.40 8.44 4.92
N PHE A 113 -7.47 9.05 5.66
CA PHE A 113 -7.73 9.54 7.01
C PHE A 113 -8.77 10.66 7.03
N ILE A 114 -8.63 11.68 6.17
CA ILE A 114 -9.56 12.82 6.11
C ILE A 114 -10.97 12.34 5.72
N ILE A 115 -11.08 11.52 4.67
CA ILE A 115 -12.37 11.01 4.19
C ILE A 115 -13.02 10.14 5.26
N ASP A 116 -12.26 9.25 5.93
CA ASP A 116 -12.78 8.45 7.05
C ASP A 116 -13.33 9.36 8.16
N ARG A 117 -12.58 10.37 8.59
CA ARG A 117 -13.02 11.29 9.65
C ARG A 117 -14.24 12.11 9.23
N MET A 118 -14.30 12.58 7.99
CA MET A 118 -15.46 13.30 7.46
C MET A 118 -16.70 12.40 7.42
N LEU A 119 -16.57 11.16 6.96
CA LEU A 119 -17.68 10.20 6.94
C LEU A 119 -18.09 9.80 8.35
N CYS A 120 -17.14 9.60 9.27
CA CYS A 120 -17.43 9.34 10.68
C CYS A 120 -18.17 10.51 11.33
N PHE A 121 -17.82 11.74 10.98
CA PHE A 121 -18.54 12.91 11.49
C PHE A 121 -19.96 12.98 10.90
N LEU A 122 -20.10 12.90 9.58
CA LEU A 122 -21.40 13.04 8.90
C LEU A 122 -22.37 11.88 9.16
N LEU A 123 -21.86 10.64 9.23
CA LEU A 123 -22.68 9.42 9.36
C LEU A 123 -22.56 8.77 10.75
N GLY A 124 -21.49 9.02 11.50
CA GLY A 124 -21.33 8.49 12.86
C GLY A 124 -22.17 9.22 13.88
N ASP A 125 -22.51 10.49 13.66
CA ASP A 125 -23.49 11.23 14.46
C ASP A 125 -24.87 10.52 14.44
N MET A 126 -25.22 9.77 13.39
CA MET A 126 -26.44 8.94 13.37
C MET A 126 -26.41 7.74 14.34
N ARG A 127 -25.27 7.39 14.94
CA ARG A 127 -25.25 6.37 16.02
C ARG A 127 -25.66 6.92 17.38
N PHE A 128 -25.76 8.24 17.53
CA PHE A 128 -26.23 8.89 18.76
C PHE A 128 -27.55 9.66 18.59
N ALA A 129 -28.29 9.46 17.50
CA ALA A 129 -29.68 9.88 17.33
C ALA A 129 -30.62 8.68 17.50
#